data_AF-A0A8N4EWG5-F1
#
_entry.id   AF-A0A8N4EWG5-F1
#
_cell.length_a   1.000
_cell.length_b   1.000
_cell.length_c   1.000
_cell.angle_alpha   90.00
_cell.angle_beta   90.00
_cell.angle_gamma   90.00
#
_symmetry.space_group_name_H-M   'P 1'
#
loop_
_entity.id
_entity.type
_entity.pdbx_description
1 polymer ?
#
loop_
_entity_poly.entity_id
_entity_poly.type
_entity_poly.pdbx_seq_one_letter_code
_entity_poly.pdbx_strand_id
1 'polypeptide(L)'
;MYLCQGFNTRHLFKLQIPPTWIQLPLLELMGSWILWKRAWLVGVTLHTFLYLVMIRESIIEVVGHLSQWVLDWPCHQETLLSSRRADRHFEEEGPILCAALDGMKLPSFPEYEVRVKCATEHRCGVVVKGPKLSGNISGTDPLKDNRLLLKPEALDDTEEAKNTAAVVNELSKEFSRILVSHPLNAKRAAEGKNIANVVLLRGCGIRIEVPAFEKQHGLSPCMVAPTKIIAGLGLSLGIDILEAPGATGDYRTLLTSKATAIAKALSAPVKPSPFVFVPGEDEQKPGRTDGYDFGFLHIKAIDDAGHDKASILKVRALEVIDLAIGQLARLLWETEKSGNFQYYLCVTGDHSTPVEYGDHSFEPVPFALCQSNDFVSIVEEANVLRTPLEIFPLPSVKAGEDFMEMEEIEMLDNRSEGRQDFSGYLVSEFSEIAAARGCLGRFPGSEMMGVIKEFLKLKNG
;
A
#
# COMPACT_ATOMS: atom_id res chain seq x y z
N MET A 1 -13.82 0.79 -3.26
CA MET A 1 -12.36 1.05 -3.25
C MET A 1 -11.76 0.29 -4.43
N TYR A 2 -11.12 0.95 -5.39
CA TYR A 2 -10.62 0.29 -6.61
C TYR A 2 -9.33 -0.50 -6.35
N LEU A 3 -9.31 -1.75 -6.83
CA LEU A 3 -8.11 -2.41 -7.31
C LEU A 3 -7.50 -1.55 -8.44
N CYS A 4 -6.18 -1.47 -8.51
CA CYS A 4 -5.49 -1.08 -9.73
C CYS A 4 -5.99 -2.02 -10.85
N GLN A 5 -6.85 -1.54 -11.75
CA GLN A 5 -7.28 -2.32 -12.89
C GLN A 5 -6.08 -2.54 -13.80
N GLY A 6 -5.72 -3.81 -13.97
CA GLY A 6 -4.96 -4.25 -15.13
C GLY A 6 -5.66 -3.77 -16.39
N PHE A 7 -4.86 -3.36 -17.37
CA PHE A 7 -5.32 -2.99 -18.71
C PHE A 7 -6.28 -4.05 -19.26
N ASN A 8 -7.54 -3.67 -19.45
CA ASN A 8 -8.53 -4.47 -20.14
C ASN A 8 -8.18 -4.47 -21.64
N THR A 9 -7.45 -5.49 -22.11
CA THR A 9 -7.22 -5.74 -23.54
C THR A 9 -8.49 -6.31 -24.18
N ARG A 10 -9.48 -5.44 -24.41
CA ARG A 10 -10.61 -5.74 -25.32
C ARG A 10 -10.83 -4.61 -26.33
N HIS A 11 -9.78 -4.24 -27.05
CA HIS A 11 -9.92 -3.70 -28.40
C HIS A 11 -8.95 -4.43 -29.33
N LEU A 12 -9.46 -5.50 -29.95
CA LEU A 12 -8.93 -6.08 -31.18
C LEU A 12 -9.07 -5.03 -32.29
N PHE A 13 -8.10 -4.14 -32.44
CA PHE A 13 -7.90 -3.47 -33.72
C PHE A 13 -7.23 -4.48 -34.66
N LYS A 14 -8.04 -5.06 -35.56
CA LYS A 14 -7.56 -5.69 -36.78
C LYS A 14 -6.83 -4.62 -37.61
N LEU A 15 -5.51 -4.55 -37.51
CA LEU A 15 -4.70 -3.93 -38.55
C LEU A 15 -4.52 -4.96 -39.67
N GLN A 16 -5.34 -4.84 -40.71
CA GLN A 16 -5.10 -5.49 -41.99
C GLN A 16 -3.87 -4.84 -42.64
N ILE A 17 -2.78 -5.59 -42.75
CA ILE A 17 -1.65 -5.27 -43.63
C ILE A 17 -2.01 -5.83 -45.01
N PRO A 18 -2.08 -5.01 -46.07
CA PRO A 18 -2.10 -5.54 -47.43
C PRO A 18 -0.66 -5.82 -47.91
N PRO A 19 -0.37 -6.99 -48.49
CA PRO A 19 0.86 -7.22 -49.21
C PRO A 19 0.69 -6.75 -50.66
N THR A 20 1.70 -6.10 -51.26
CA THR A 20 2.33 -6.49 -52.55
C THR A 20 3.16 -5.36 -53.22
N TRP A 21 4.44 -5.67 -53.52
CA TRP A 21 5.26 -5.46 -54.75
C TRP A 21 5.16 -4.10 -55.53
N ILE A 22 6.16 -3.44 -56.17
CA ILE A 22 7.49 -3.75 -56.76
C ILE A 22 8.11 -2.42 -57.33
N GLN A 23 9.45 -2.33 -57.37
CA GLN A 23 10.39 -1.56 -58.26
C GLN A 23 10.38 0.00 -58.44
N LEU A 24 11.51 0.61 -58.01
CA LEU A 24 12.45 1.62 -58.61
C LEU A 24 12.19 2.23 -60.03
N PRO A 25 12.86 3.33 -60.50
CA PRO A 25 14.04 4.08 -59.97
C PRO A 25 14.10 5.65 -60.11
N LEU A 26 15.15 6.25 -59.50
CA LEU A 26 15.97 7.45 -59.84
C LEU A 26 15.34 8.74 -60.46
N LEU A 27 15.58 9.92 -59.84
CA LEU A 27 16.62 10.89 -60.26
C LEU A 27 16.75 12.12 -59.32
N GLU A 28 18.02 12.51 -59.14
CA GLU A 28 18.66 13.77 -58.69
C GLU A 28 17.83 15.04 -58.41
N LEU A 29 18.17 15.71 -57.30
CA LEU A 29 18.81 17.03 -57.39
C LEU A 29 19.59 17.39 -56.11
N MET A 30 20.78 17.92 -56.36
CA MET A 30 21.90 18.18 -55.47
C MET A 30 21.70 19.44 -54.61
N GLY A 31 22.41 19.51 -53.47
CA GLY A 31 22.75 20.81 -52.86
C GLY A 31 23.17 20.79 -51.39
N SER A 32 24.46 20.49 -51.14
CA SER A 32 25.30 20.87 -49.98
C SER A 32 24.90 20.34 -48.58
N TRP A 33 25.57 19.37 -47.90
CA TRP A 33 27.00 19.18 -47.56
C TRP A 33 27.63 20.49 -47.04
N ILE A 34 27.88 20.71 -45.74
CA ILE A 34 28.86 20.09 -44.80
C ILE A 34 28.90 21.08 -43.58
N LEU A 35 28.98 20.75 -42.28
CA LEU A 35 30.18 20.35 -41.50
C LEU A 35 29.79 20.07 -40.01
N TRP A 36 30.10 18.85 -39.54
CA TRP A 36 30.62 18.40 -38.21
C TRP A 36 29.91 18.76 -36.88
N LYS A 37 29.42 17.80 -36.08
CA LYS A 37 30.08 16.79 -35.18
C LYS A 37 30.89 17.36 -33.98
N ARG A 38 30.30 17.15 -32.78
CA ARG A 38 30.85 16.77 -31.45
C ARG A 38 32.14 17.45 -30.91
N ALA A 39 32.06 18.06 -29.72
CA ALA A 39 32.97 17.80 -28.59
C ALA A 39 32.63 18.57 -27.28
N TRP A 40 32.56 17.79 -26.18
CA TRP A 40 33.12 18.01 -24.82
C TRP A 40 32.46 18.91 -23.75
N LEU A 41 32.34 18.29 -22.55
CA LEU A 41 32.30 18.89 -21.21
C LEU A 41 33.49 19.83 -20.97
N VAL A 42 33.25 20.98 -20.32
CA VAL A 42 33.83 21.47 -19.04
C VAL A 42 33.26 22.88 -18.82
N GLY A 43 32.78 23.17 -17.62
CA GLY A 43 32.11 24.42 -17.28
C GLY A 43 33.04 25.64 -17.19
N VAL A 44 32.48 26.82 -17.51
CA VAL A 44 32.89 28.12 -16.97
C VAL A 44 31.65 29.01 -16.88
N THR A 45 31.41 29.51 -15.68
CA THR A 45 30.44 30.54 -15.29
C THR A 45 30.84 31.90 -15.89
N LEU A 46 29.90 32.64 -16.48
CA LEU A 46 29.94 34.11 -16.47
C LEU A 46 28.52 34.70 -16.43
N HIS A 47 28.37 35.65 -15.51
CA HIS A 47 27.18 36.40 -15.13
C HIS A 47 26.55 37.20 -16.28
N THR A 48 25.25 37.54 -16.17
CA THR A 48 24.69 38.92 -16.29
C THR A 48 23.20 38.97 -15.83
N PHE A 49 22.99 39.57 -14.64
CA PHE A 49 21.86 40.36 -14.09
C PHE A 49 20.41 39.83 -13.87
N LEU A 50 20.11 39.54 -12.58
CA LEU A 50 19.23 40.24 -11.61
C LEU A 50 17.97 41.01 -12.11
N TYR A 51 16.79 40.71 -11.54
CA TYR A 51 16.06 41.66 -10.65
C TYR A 51 15.13 40.91 -9.66
N LEU A 52 15.36 41.17 -8.36
CA LEU A 52 14.39 41.04 -7.27
C LEU A 52 13.40 42.20 -7.34
N VAL A 53 12.11 41.95 -7.16
CA VAL A 53 11.16 42.97 -6.68
C VAL A 53 10.28 42.37 -5.58
N MET A 54 10.45 42.89 -4.37
CA MET A 54 9.49 42.80 -3.26
C MET A 54 8.19 43.49 -3.64
N ILE A 55 7.04 42.93 -3.30
CA ILE A 55 5.79 43.69 -3.26
C ILE A 55 5.43 43.97 -1.80
N ARG A 56 5.68 45.22 -1.39
CA ARG A 56 5.02 45.90 -0.27
C ARG A 56 4.01 46.89 -0.87
N GLU A 57 2.94 47.15 -0.14
CA GLU A 57 1.74 47.89 -0.53
C GLU A 57 1.94 49.23 -1.26
N SER A 58 0.93 49.58 -2.08
CA SER A 58 0.31 50.91 -2.25
C SER A 58 0.53 51.70 -3.56
N ILE A 59 -0.63 52.09 -4.13
CA ILE A 59 -0.96 53.29 -4.93
C ILE A 59 -0.89 53.22 -6.48
N ILE A 60 -2.08 52.93 -7.02
CA ILE A 60 -2.83 53.60 -8.12
C ILE A 60 -2.17 54.86 -8.72
N GLU A 61 -1.95 54.90 -10.04
CA GLU A 61 -2.66 55.76 -11.04
C GLU A 61 -2.01 55.64 -12.43
N VAL A 62 -2.81 55.44 -13.49
CA VAL A 62 -2.79 56.14 -14.80
C VAL A 62 -3.70 55.39 -15.80
N VAL A 63 -4.87 56.00 -16.00
CA VAL A 63 -5.60 56.25 -17.26
C VAL A 63 -5.86 55.09 -18.24
N GLY A 64 -7.13 54.65 -18.23
CA GLY A 64 -8.03 54.86 -19.37
C GLY A 64 -7.98 53.87 -20.54
N HIS A 65 -9.07 53.09 -20.66
CA HIS A 65 -9.43 52.25 -21.81
C HIS A 65 -8.62 50.96 -22.02
N LEU A 66 -8.60 50.09 -21.00
CA LEU A 66 -8.69 48.66 -21.24
C LEU A 66 -10.03 48.19 -20.67
N SER A 67 -10.90 47.83 -21.60
CA SER A 67 -12.29 47.42 -21.46
C SER A 67 -12.55 46.44 -20.31
N GLN A 68 -13.76 46.53 -19.76
CA GLN A 68 -14.44 45.61 -18.82
C GLN A 68 -14.04 44.12 -18.90
N TRP A 69 -13.64 43.63 -20.08
CA TRP A 69 -13.06 42.30 -20.34
C TRP A 69 -11.87 41.88 -19.46
N VAL A 70 -11.00 42.80 -19.00
CA VAL A 70 -9.87 42.45 -18.10
C VAL A 70 -10.34 42.32 -16.65
N LEU A 71 -11.40 43.04 -16.28
CA LEU A 71 -12.05 42.94 -14.97
C LEU A 71 -13.00 41.74 -14.88
N ASP A 72 -13.59 41.34 -16.00
CA ASP A 72 -14.47 40.18 -16.14
C ASP A 72 -13.72 38.89 -16.55
N TRP A 73 -12.38 38.93 -16.68
CA TRP A 73 -11.61 37.71 -16.88
C TRP A 73 -11.80 36.85 -15.64
N PRO A 74 -12.33 35.62 -15.75
CA PRO A 74 -12.42 34.73 -14.61
C PRO A 74 -10.98 34.44 -14.19
N CYS A 75 -10.49 35.21 -13.21
CA CYS A 75 -9.36 34.84 -12.40
C CYS A 75 -9.83 33.63 -11.59
N HIS A 76 -9.89 32.48 -12.25
CA HIS A 76 -9.73 31.22 -11.54
C HIS A 76 -8.38 31.36 -10.86
N GLN A 77 -8.38 31.68 -9.57
CA GLN A 77 -7.18 31.64 -8.75
C GLN A 77 -6.75 30.18 -8.71
N GLU A 78 -5.96 29.78 -9.70
CA GLU A 78 -5.36 28.47 -9.78
C GLU A 78 -4.36 28.37 -8.63
N THR A 79 -4.67 27.53 -7.65
CA THR A 79 -3.83 27.39 -6.45
C THR A 79 -2.64 26.49 -6.79
N LEU A 80 -1.45 27.06 -6.81
CA LEU A 80 -0.21 26.30 -6.99
C LEU A 80 0.13 25.53 -5.71
N LEU A 81 0.23 24.21 -5.83
CA LEU A 81 0.66 23.33 -4.74
C LEU A 81 2.19 23.27 -4.71
N SER A 82 2.82 23.85 -3.69
CA SER A 82 4.29 23.85 -3.54
C SER A 82 4.84 22.49 -3.08
N SER A 83 4.16 21.83 -2.14
CA SER A 83 4.53 20.52 -1.63
C SER A 83 3.30 19.66 -1.34
N ARG A 84 3.32 18.40 -1.77
CA ARG A 84 2.29 17.41 -1.47
C ARG A 84 2.37 16.85 -0.05
N ARG A 85 3.50 17.06 0.63
CA ARG A 85 3.74 16.58 2.00
C ARG A 85 4.19 17.75 2.86
N ALA A 86 3.47 18.03 3.94
CA ALA A 86 3.85 19.10 4.86
C ALA A 86 5.20 18.80 5.51
N ASP A 87 5.42 17.55 5.93
CA ASP A 87 6.67 17.06 6.49
C ASP A 87 6.78 15.53 6.27
N ARG A 88 8.00 14.99 6.39
CA ARG A 88 8.22 13.54 6.52
C ARG A 88 7.97 13.07 7.96
N HIS A 89 8.22 13.93 8.95
CA HIS A 89 7.93 13.66 10.36
C HIS A 89 6.73 14.49 10.80
N PHE A 90 5.54 13.87 10.74
CA PHE A 90 4.25 14.53 10.95
C PHE A 90 3.40 13.84 12.02
N GLU A 91 3.99 12.93 12.80
CA GLU A 91 3.31 12.06 13.75
C GLU A 91 2.76 12.81 14.96
N GLU A 92 3.41 13.90 15.37
CA GLU A 92 2.96 14.74 16.49
C GLU A 92 1.92 15.78 16.05
N GLU A 93 2.13 16.39 14.89
CA GLU A 93 1.33 17.51 14.39
C GLU A 93 0.09 17.06 13.59
N GLY A 94 0.19 15.93 12.88
CA GLY A 94 -0.88 15.36 12.07
C GLY A 94 -2.16 15.07 12.85
N PRO A 95 -2.10 14.42 14.04
CA PRO A 95 -3.27 14.20 14.87
C PRO A 95 -3.99 15.49 15.28
N ILE A 96 -3.24 16.57 15.58
CA ILE A 96 -3.80 17.86 15.99
C ILE A 96 -4.61 18.48 14.84
N LEU A 97 -4.03 18.51 13.63
CA LEU A 97 -4.73 19.06 12.47
C LEU A 97 -5.92 18.20 12.05
N CYS A 98 -5.80 16.87 12.09
CA CYS A 98 -6.92 15.98 11.78
C CYS A 98 -8.07 16.16 12.78
N ALA A 99 -7.77 16.34 14.07
CA ALA A 99 -8.78 16.62 15.09
C ALA A 99 -9.52 17.94 14.85
N ALA A 100 -8.85 18.96 14.30
CA ALA A 100 -9.49 20.22 13.93
C ALA A 100 -10.46 20.08 12.73
N LEU A 101 -10.31 19.04 11.92
CA LEU A 101 -11.17 18.74 10.77
C LEU A 101 -12.28 17.74 11.10
N ASP A 102 -12.10 16.88 12.11
CA ASP A 102 -13.08 15.85 12.47
C ASP A 102 -14.41 16.49 12.92
N GLY A 103 -15.53 16.03 12.35
CA GLY A 103 -16.86 16.52 12.71
C GLY A 103 -17.23 17.90 12.14
N MET A 104 -16.41 18.48 11.26
CA MET A 104 -16.73 19.75 10.60
C MET A 104 -18.06 19.67 9.80
N LYS A 105 -18.73 20.81 9.62
CA LYS A 105 -20.02 20.93 8.91
C LYS A 105 -19.88 21.55 7.53
N LEU A 106 -20.54 20.95 6.54
CA LEU A 106 -20.61 21.46 5.18
C LEU A 106 -21.85 22.38 5.07
N PRO A 107 -21.69 23.70 4.90
CA PRO A 107 -22.81 24.64 4.90
C PRO A 107 -23.89 24.35 3.85
N SER A 108 -23.49 23.91 2.65
CA SER A 108 -24.46 23.59 1.58
C SER A 108 -25.00 22.16 1.67
N PHE A 109 -24.42 21.34 2.54
CA PHE A 109 -24.71 19.91 2.70
C PHE A 109 -24.87 19.52 4.18
N PRO A 110 -25.82 20.14 4.90
CA PRO A 110 -25.95 20.01 6.37
C PRO A 110 -26.28 18.59 6.85
N GLU A 111 -26.86 17.75 5.99
CA GLU A 111 -27.18 16.35 6.25
C GLU A 111 -25.97 15.41 6.15
N TYR A 112 -24.83 15.90 5.67
CA TYR A 112 -23.62 15.10 5.52
C TYR A 112 -22.77 15.16 6.78
N GLU A 113 -22.25 14.00 7.19
CA GLU A 113 -21.30 13.84 8.29
C GLU A 113 -19.88 13.65 7.73
N VAL A 114 -18.93 14.44 8.23
CA VAL A 114 -17.51 14.34 7.88
C VAL A 114 -16.75 13.81 9.08
N ARG A 115 -15.99 12.74 8.87
CA ARG A 115 -15.04 12.21 9.85
C ARG A 115 -13.64 12.20 9.27
N VAL A 116 -12.65 12.62 10.06
CA VAL A 116 -11.24 12.69 9.69
C VAL A 116 -10.41 12.01 10.77
N LYS A 117 -9.56 11.06 10.37
CA LYS A 117 -8.59 10.43 11.27
C LYS A 117 -7.19 10.50 10.68
N CYS A 118 -6.21 10.80 11.53
CA CYS A 118 -4.80 10.72 11.17
C CYS A 118 -4.40 9.26 10.92
N ALA A 119 -3.51 9.06 9.96
CA ALA A 119 -2.82 7.80 9.71
C ALA A 119 -1.30 8.02 9.87
N THR A 120 -0.48 7.14 9.30
CA THR A 120 0.98 7.22 9.38
C THR A 120 1.51 8.44 8.59
N GLU A 121 2.47 9.17 9.16
CA GLU A 121 3.08 10.38 8.59
C GLU A 121 2.02 11.44 8.18
N HIS A 122 2.12 11.99 6.96
CA HIS A 122 1.24 13.02 6.37
C HIS A 122 -0.14 12.49 5.94
N ARG A 123 -0.43 11.21 6.15
CA ARG A 123 -1.64 10.55 5.62
C ARG A 123 -2.80 10.75 6.58
N CYS A 124 -3.99 10.92 6.05
CA CYS A 124 -5.24 10.89 6.81
C CYS A 124 -6.32 10.13 6.03
N GLY A 125 -7.30 9.59 6.76
CA GLY A 125 -8.53 9.03 6.20
C GLY A 125 -9.66 10.02 6.37
N VAL A 126 -10.43 10.25 5.31
CA VAL A 126 -11.61 11.12 5.31
C VAL A 126 -12.82 10.27 4.92
N VAL A 127 -13.84 10.28 5.78
CA VAL A 127 -15.11 9.59 5.55
C VAL A 127 -16.20 10.63 5.47
N VAL A 128 -16.94 10.62 4.36
CA VAL A 128 -18.16 11.41 4.18
C VAL A 128 -19.33 10.45 4.19
N LYS A 129 -20.31 10.68 5.06
CA LYS A 129 -21.57 9.94 5.09
C LYS A 129 -22.71 10.88 4.75
N GLY A 130 -23.61 10.41 3.89
CA GLY A 130 -24.80 11.15 3.48
C GLY A 130 -25.48 10.45 2.30
N PRO A 131 -26.61 10.99 1.83
CA PRO A 131 -27.34 10.41 0.71
C PRO A 131 -26.58 10.56 -0.62
N LYS A 132 -26.92 9.74 -1.62
CA LYS A 132 -26.51 9.92 -3.04
C LYS A 132 -25.02 10.16 -3.24
N LEU A 133 -24.19 9.32 -2.62
CA LEU A 133 -22.75 9.34 -2.77
C LEU A 133 -22.30 8.32 -3.83
N SER A 134 -21.24 8.65 -4.57
CA SER A 134 -20.57 7.77 -5.52
C SER A 134 -19.07 7.82 -5.28
N GLY A 135 -18.40 6.68 -5.51
CA GLY A 135 -16.93 6.64 -5.52
C GLY A 135 -16.31 7.10 -6.84
N ASN A 136 -17.13 7.36 -7.87
CA ASN A 136 -16.65 7.61 -9.23
C ASN A 136 -16.42 9.10 -9.51
N ILE A 137 -15.49 9.70 -8.76
CA ILE A 137 -15.04 11.08 -8.93
C ILE A 137 -13.50 11.16 -8.98
N SER A 138 -12.97 12.20 -9.60
CA SER A 138 -11.54 12.51 -9.54
C SER A 138 -11.15 13.06 -8.16
N GLY A 139 -9.84 13.04 -7.88
CA GLY A 139 -9.27 13.61 -6.65
C GLY A 139 -8.82 15.07 -6.83
N THR A 140 -8.32 15.66 -5.74
CA THR A 140 -7.74 17.02 -5.75
C THR A 140 -6.21 17.01 -5.90
N ASP A 141 -5.57 15.84 -5.76
CA ASP A 141 -4.12 15.69 -5.78
C ASP A 141 -3.53 15.64 -7.21
N PRO A 142 -2.63 16.57 -7.60
CA PRO A 142 -2.01 16.58 -8.93
C PRO A 142 -0.88 15.55 -9.11
N LEU A 143 -0.64 14.70 -8.11
CA LEU A 143 0.37 13.63 -8.08
C LEU A 143 1.84 14.10 -8.17
N LYS A 144 2.11 15.38 -8.39
CA LYS A 144 3.45 15.98 -8.36
C LYS A 144 3.43 17.34 -7.68
N ASP A 145 4.52 17.67 -7.01
CA ASP A 145 4.74 19.00 -6.45
C ASP A 145 4.84 20.05 -7.57
N ASN A 146 4.62 21.31 -7.24
CA ASN A 146 4.64 22.44 -8.17
C ASN A 146 3.69 22.24 -9.35
N ARG A 147 2.47 21.82 -9.01
CA ARG A 147 1.34 21.66 -9.94
C ARG A 147 0.10 22.31 -9.35
N LEU A 148 -0.86 22.61 -10.21
CA LEU A 148 -2.13 23.20 -9.77
C LEU A 148 -2.94 22.18 -8.99
N LEU A 149 -3.55 22.62 -7.89
CA LEU A 149 -4.53 21.84 -7.16
C LEU A 149 -5.69 21.51 -8.11
N LEU A 150 -6.06 20.22 -8.19
CA LEU A 150 -7.14 19.79 -9.05
C LEU A 150 -8.50 20.04 -8.39
N LYS A 151 -9.50 20.32 -9.22
CA LYS A 151 -10.89 20.31 -8.77
C LYS A 151 -11.46 18.90 -8.94
N PRO A 152 -12.22 18.39 -7.96
CA PRO A 152 -12.86 17.10 -8.08
C PRO A 152 -13.98 17.21 -9.13
N GLU A 153 -14.04 16.24 -10.03
CA GLU A 153 -14.98 16.15 -11.14
C GLU A 153 -15.64 14.77 -11.13
N ALA A 154 -16.89 14.70 -11.58
CA ALA A 154 -17.56 13.43 -11.80
C ALA A 154 -16.89 12.68 -12.96
N LEU A 155 -16.65 11.37 -12.79
CA LEU A 155 -16.06 10.51 -13.83
C LEU A 155 -17.13 9.79 -14.65
N ASP A 156 -18.40 9.98 -14.32
CA ASP A 156 -19.55 9.53 -15.09
C ASP A 156 -20.69 10.56 -14.99
N ASP A 157 -21.77 10.33 -15.74
CA ASP A 157 -22.91 11.23 -15.83
C ASP A 157 -23.96 11.04 -14.71
N THR A 158 -23.68 10.19 -13.72
CA THR A 158 -24.63 9.92 -12.63
C THR A 158 -24.82 11.13 -11.73
N GLU A 159 -26.03 11.30 -11.21
CA GLU A 159 -26.34 12.39 -10.28
C GLU A 159 -25.58 12.21 -8.96
N GLU A 160 -25.31 10.97 -8.55
CA GLU A 160 -24.51 10.63 -7.39
C GLU A 160 -23.05 11.09 -7.54
N ALA A 161 -22.43 10.89 -8.72
CA ALA A 161 -21.06 11.34 -8.97
C ALA A 161 -20.96 12.87 -9.02
N LYS A 162 -21.90 13.54 -9.71
CA LYS A 162 -21.97 15.02 -9.74
C LYS A 162 -22.18 15.61 -8.35
N ASN A 163 -23.11 15.04 -7.58
CA ASN A 163 -23.36 15.43 -6.20
C ASN A 163 -22.12 15.23 -5.32
N THR A 164 -21.45 14.08 -5.43
CA THR A 164 -20.24 13.80 -4.65
C THR A 164 -19.10 14.75 -5.00
N ALA A 165 -18.90 15.07 -6.29
CA ALA A 165 -17.90 16.05 -6.70
C ALA A 165 -18.18 17.44 -6.10
N ALA A 166 -19.45 17.87 -6.05
CA ALA A 166 -19.85 19.12 -5.41
C ALA A 166 -19.59 19.11 -3.89
N VAL A 167 -19.96 18.03 -3.21
CA VAL A 167 -19.70 17.81 -1.78
C VAL A 167 -18.20 17.87 -1.48
N VAL A 168 -17.38 17.16 -2.26
CA VAL A 168 -15.92 17.09 -2.06
C VAL A 168 -15.24 18.42 -2.39
N ASN A 169 -15.77 19.18 -3.34
CA ASN A 169 -15.29 20.54 -3.62
C ASN A 169 -15.55 21.50 -2.46
N GLU A 170 -16.72 21.46 -1.82
CA GLU A 170 -16.99 22.24 -0.61
C GLU A 170 -16.13 21.78 0.56
N LEU A 171 -16.01 20.46 0.75
CA LEU A 171 -15.14 19.85 1.76
C LEU A 171 -13.69 20.35 1.64
N SER A 172 -13.13 20.34 0.43
CA SER A 172 -11.77 20.82 0.19
C SER A 172 -11.61 22.30 0.55
N LYS A 173 -12.62 23.14 0.30
CA LYS A 173 -12.60 24.57 0.65
C LYS A 173 -12.67 24.78 2.16
N GLU A 174 -13.57 24.08 2.84
CA GLU A 174 -13.73 24.18 4.28
C GLU A 174 -12.51 23.65 5.04
N PHE A 175 -11.92 22.55 4.57
CA PHE A 175 -10.64 22.07 5.09
C PHE A 175 -9.55 23.14 4.99
N SER A 176 -9.36 23.73 3.81
CA SER A 176 -8.37 24.80 3.65
C SER A 176 -8.67 26.01 4.53
N ARG A 177 -9.94 26.43 4.65
CA ARG A 177 -10.33 27.53 5.54
C ARG A 177 -9.94 27.28 7.00
N ILE A 178 -10.27 26.09 7.52
CA ILE A 178 -9.93 25.69 8.89
C ILE A 178 -8.40 25.65 9.06
N LEU A 179 -7.69 24.96 8.17
CA LEU A 179 -6.25 24.77 8.29
C LEU A 179 -5.46 26.08 8.18
N VAL A 180 -5.81 26.97 7.25
CA VAL A 180 -5.16 28.30 7.12
C VAL A 180 -5.26 29.09 8.43
N SER A 181 -6.41 29.01 9.10
CA SER A 181 -6.65 29.72 10.37
C SER A 181 -6.06 29.02 11.60
N HIS A 182 -5.55 27.79 11.46
CA HIS A 182 -5.15 26.98 12.61
C HIS A 182 -3.84 27.50 13.25
N PRO A 183 -3.77 27.71 14.58
CA PRO A 183 -2.58 28.26 15.26
C PRO A 183 -1.29 27.49 15.01
N LEU A 184 -1.38 26.16 14.83
CA LEU A 184 -0.23 25.32 14.51
C LEU A 184 0.43 25.72 13.19
N ASN A 185 -0.34 26.15 12.18
CA ASN A 185 0.24 26.60 10.92
C ASN A 185 0.93 27.97 11.04
N ALA A 186 0.44 28.85 11.91
CA ALA A 186 1.16 30.09 12.24
C ALA A 186 2.50 29.78 12.93
N LYS A 187 2.54 28.79 13.84
CA LYS A 187 3.77 28.30 14.46
C LYS A 187 4.73 27.69 13.43
N ARG A 188 4.25 26.81 12.55
CA ARG A 188 5.05 26.21 11.46
C ARG A 188 5.68 27.28 10.57
N ALA A 189 4.91 28.30 10.19
CA ALA A 189 5.41 29.42 9.39
C ALA A 189 6.51 30.22 10.12
N ALA A 190 6.34 30.49 11.42
CA ALA A 190 7.35 31.17 12.24
C ALA A 190 8.65 30.35 12.38
N GLU A 191 8.56 29.03 12.33
CA GLU A 191 9.70 28.10 12.33
C GLU A 191 10.31 27.85 10.94
N GLY A 192 9.77 28.49 9.88
CA GLY A 192 10.22 28.28 8.50
C GLY A 192 9.84 26.92 7.90
N LYS A 193 8.90 26.19 8.54
CA LYS A 193 8.36 24.92 8.04
C LYS A 193 7.23 25.17 7.02
N ASN A 194 7.01 24.21 6.13
CA ASN A 194 5.86 24.23 5.23
C ASN A 194 4.56 24.18 6.02
N ILE A 195 3.65 25.14 5.81
CA ILE A 195 2.32 25.09 6.41
C ILE A 195 1.49 23.95 5.81
N ALA A 196 0.69 23.29 6.64
CA ALA A 196 -0.24 22.24 6.24
C ALA A 196 -1.64 22.84 6.07
N ASN A 197 -1.86 23.55 4.95
CA ASN A 197 -3.07 24.35 4.71
C ASN A 197 -4.05 23.74 3.68
N VAL A 198 -3.77 22.54 3.19
CA VAL A 198 -4.61 21.81 2.23
C VAL A 198 -4.57 20.32 2.54
N VAL A 199 -5.70 19.64 2.33
CA VAL A 199 -5.76 18.17 2.31
C VAL A 199 -5.90 17.71 0.86
N LEU A 200 -4.96 16.89 0.40
CA LEU A 200 -5.01 16.31 -0.93
C LEU A 200 -5.85 15.03 -0.90
N LEU A 201 -7.05 15.13 -1.47
CA LEU A 201 -8.03 14.04 -1.49
C LEU A 201 -7.77 13.17 -2.72
N ARG A 202 -7.52 11.89 -2.48
CA ARG A 202 -7.16 10.90 -3.51
C ARG A 202 -7.85 9.57 -3.22
N GLY A 203 -8.08 8.79 -4.27
CA GLY A 203 -8.63 7.44 -4.15
C GLY A 203 -10.06 7.42 -3.60
N CYS A 204 -10.95 8.27 -4.15
CA CYS A 204 -12.35 8.24 -3.76
C CYS A 204 -12.92 6.84 -3.95
N GLY A 205 -13.69 6.37 -2.97
CA GLY A 205 -14.22 5.03 -2.97
C GLY A 205 -15.49 4.97 -2.13
N ILE A 206 -16.45 4.18 -2.61
CA ILE A 206 -17.61 3.79 -1.84
C ILE A 206 -17.35 2.45 -1.16
N ARG A 207 -17.91 2.28 0.04
CA ARG A 207 -17.98 0.97 0.69
C ARG A 207 -18.86 0.09 -0.20
N ILE A 208 -18.29 -1.02 -0.66
CA ILE A 208 -19.02 -2.05 -1.37
C ILE A 208 -19.59 -3.03 -0.34
N GLU A 209 -20.84 -3.45 -0.54
CA GLU A 209 -21.44 -4.51 0.25
C GLU A 209 -20.97 -5.86 -0.30
N VAL A 210 -20.23 -6.61 0.53
CA VAL A 210 -19.70 -7.93 0.19
C VAL A 210 -20.18 -8.95 1.22
N PRO A 211 -20.39 -10.23 0.83
CA PRO A 211 -20.71 -11.27 1.80
C PRO A 211 -19.61 -11.39 2.86
N ALA A 212 -20.00 -11.63 4.11
CA ALA A 212 -19.05 -11.96 5.16
C ALA A 212 -18.28 -13.23 4.83
N PHE A 213 -17.00 -13.29 5.22
CA PHE A 213 -16.11 -14.42 4.98
C PHE A 213 -16.68 -15.71 5.56
N GLU A 214 -17.20 -15.68 6.79
CA GLU A 214 -17.82 -16.83 7.44
C GLU A 214 -19.01 -17.37 6.63
N LYS A 215 -19.85 -16.46 6.07
CA LYS A 215 -20.98 -16.85 5.21
C LYS A 215 -20.51 -17.51 3.90
N GLN A 216 -19.40 -17.03 3.33
CA GLN A 216 -18.89 -17.54 2.06
C GLN A 216 -18.07 -18.82 2.21
N HIS A 217 -17.34 -18.97 3.32
CA HIS A 217 -16.37 -20.05 3.49
C HIS A 217 -16.71 -21.06 4.58
N GLY A 218 -17.65 -20.75 5.49
CA GLY A 218 -18.01 -21.61 6.61
C GLY A 218 -16.92 -21.71 7.68
N LEU A 219 -16.01 -20.74 7.73
CA LEU A 219 -14.86 -20.70 8.65
C LEU A 219 -14.91 -19.42 9.46
N SER A 220 -14.62 -19.52 10.75
CA SER A 220 -14.55 -18.40 11.69
C SER A 220 -13.21 -17.66 11.53
N PRO A 221 -13.17 -16.43 11.00
CA PRO A 221 -11.91 -15.79 10.62
C PRO A 221 -11.43 -14.74 11.64
N CYS A 222 -10.11 -14.69 11.83
CA CYS A 222 -9.41 -13.60 12.50
C CYS A 222 -8.23 -13.13 11.66
N MET A 223 -7.71 -11.93 11.95
CA MET A 223 -6.51 -11.42 11.30
C MET A 223 -5.62 -10.59 12.22
N VAL A 224 -4.33 -10.56 11.92
CA VAL A 224 -3.40 -9.56 12.45
C VAL A 224 -2.93 -8.69 11.29
N ALA A 225 -3.49 -7.49 11.19
CA ALA A 225 -3.22 -6.55 10.09
C ALA A 225 -2.96 -5.13 10.61
N PRO A 226 -1.68 -4.73 10.78
CA PRO A 226 -1.37 -3.39 11.29
C PRO A 226 -1.70 -2.28 10.28
N THR A 227 -1.60 -2.59 8.98
CA THR A 227 -1.92 -1.65 7.90
C THR A 227 -3.42 -1.41 7.82
N LYS A 228 -3.84 -0.15 7.98
CA LYS A 228 -5.27 0.23 8.03
C LYS A 228 -6.06 -0.15 6.78
N ILE A 229 -5.43 -0.18 5.60
CA ILE A 229 -6.06 -0.63 4.35
C ILE A 229 -6.46 -2.11 4.46
N ILE A 230 -5.53 -2.98 4.85
CA ILE A 230 -5.77 -4.43 4.98
C ILE A 230 -6.75 -4.73 6.10
N ALA A 231 -6.62 -4.04 7.25
CA ALA A 231 -7.60 -4.10 8.32
C ALA A 231 -9.01 -3.71 7.84
N GLY A 232 -9.13 -2.63 7.06
CA GLY A 232 -10.42 -2.18 6.50
C GLY A 232 -11.06 -3.20 5.55
N LEU A 233 -10.26 -3.92 4.77
CA LEU A 233 -10.75 -5.03 3.94
C LEU A 233 -11.27 -6.19 4.80
N GLY A 234 -10.53 -6.58 5.84
CA GLY A 234 -10.99 -7.61 6.78
C GLY A 234 -12.30 -7.24 7.46
N LEU A 235 -12.43 -5.99 7.93
CA LEU A 235 -13.68 -5.50 8.52
C LEU A 235 -14.86 -5.55 7.54
N SER A 236 -14.62 -5.24 6.27
CA SER A 236 -15.65 -5.32 5.23
C SER A 236 -16.12 -6.76 4.98
N LEU A 237 -15.25 -7.74 5.26
CA LEU A 237 -15.51 -9.17 5.17
C LEU A 237 -15.98 -9.78 6.51
N GLY A 238 -16.15 -8.98 7.57
CA GLY A 238 -16.53 -9.47 8.90
C GLY A 238 -15.44 -10.30 9.59
N ILE A 239 -14.16 -10.02 9.32
CA ILE A 239 -13.01 -10.65 9.97
C ILE A 239 -12.63 -9.87 11.23
N ASP A 240 -12.57 -10.54 12.37
CA ASP A 240 -12.13 -9.92 13.62
C ASP A 240 -10.62 -9.59 13.55
N ILE A 241 -10.24 -8.36 13.88
CA ILE A 241 -8.83 -7.93 13.88
C ILE A 241 -8.27 -8.10 15.30
N LEU A 242 -7.32 -9.00 15.47
CA LEU A 242 -6.65 -9.26 16.74
C LEU A 242 -5.69 -8.12 17.11
N GLU A 243 -5.63 -7.81 18.39
CA GLU A 243 -4.57 -7.00 18.96
C GLU A 243 -3.24 -7.79 18.96
N ALA A 244 -2.19 -7.16 18.44
CA ALA A 244 -0.82 -7.66 18.51
C ALA A 244 0.11 -6.50 18.92
N PRO A 245 0.50 -6.41 20.21
CA PRO A 245 1.32 -5.32 20.72
C PRO A 245 2.64 -5.16 19.94
N GLY A 246 2.95 -3.95 19.48
CA GLY A 246 4.15 -3.69 18.67
C GLY A 246 4.05 -4.10 17.20
N ALA A 247 2.89 -4.55 16.72
CA ALA A 247 2.64 -4.72 15.29
C ALA A 247 2.36 -3.35 14.64
N THR A 248 3.41 -2.67 14.16
CA THR A 248 3.31 -1.32 13.57
C THR A 248 3.12 -1.36 12.06
N GLY A 249 3.55 -2.44 11.40
CA GLY A 249 3.54 -2.57 9.94
C GLY A 249 4.72 -1.90 9.22
N ASP A 250 5.52 -1.09 9.91
CA ASP A 250 6.76 -0.50 9.44
C ASP A 250 7.99 -1.34 9.89
N TYR A 251 9.21 -0.84 9.65
CA TYR A 251 10.45 -1.52 10.06
C TYR A 251 10.63 -1.70 11.59
N ARG A 252 9.75 -1.14 12.43
CA ARG A 252 9.75 -1.35 13.88
C ARG A 252 8.82 -2.49 14.31
N THR A 253 8.13 -3.14 13.36
CA THR A 253 7.11 -4.12 13.67
C THR A 253 7.69 -5.34 14.37
N LEU A 254 6.99 -5.84 15.39
CA LEU A 254 7.35 -7.08 16.09
C LEU A 254 6.64 -8.27 15.46
N LEU A 255 7.36 -9.08 14.67
CA LEU A 255 6.78 -10.27 14.03
C LEU A 255 6.36 -11.34 15.04
N THR A 256 7.15 -11.55 16.08
CA THR A 256 6.86 -12.48 17.19
C THR A 256 5.51 -12.21 17.86
N SER A 257 5.18 -10.92 18.05
CA SER A 257 3.89 -10.53 18.64
C SER A 257 2.71 -10.94 17.76
N LYS A 258 2.87 -10.79 16.44
CA LYS A 258 1.83 -11.13 15.47
C LYS A 258 1.64 -12.65 15.36
N ALA A 259 2.73 -13.41 15.32
CA ALA A 259 2.69 -14.87 15.36
C ALA A 259 2.03 -15.38 16.65
N THR A 260 2.39 -14.79 17.80
CA THR A 260 1.82 -15.14 19.10
C THR A 260 0.32 -14.84 19.19
N ALA A 261 -0.12 -13.67 18.72
CA ALA A 261 -1.52 -13.28 18.74
C ALA A 261 -2.37 -14.25 17.90
N ILE A 262 -1.93 -14.55 16.68
CA ILE A 262 -2.67 -15.46 15.80
C ILE A 262 -2.68 -16.90 16.35
N ALA A 263 -1.56 -17.39 16.87
CA ALA A 263 -1.51 -18.73 17.46
C ALA A 263 -2.45 -18.84 18.67
N LYS A 264 -2.50 -17.84 19.56
CA LYS A 264 -3.45 -17.82 20.69
C LYS A 264 -4.90 -17.87 20.23
N ALA A 265 -5.25 -17.09 19.20
CA ALA A 265 -6.60 -17.05 18.66
C ALA A 265 -7.03 -18.40 18.03
N LEU A 266 -6.11 -19.07 17.32
CA LEU A 266 -6.32 -20.38 16.70
C LEU A 266 -6.23 -21.56 17.68
N SER A 267 -5.77 -21.32 18.90
CA SER A 267 -5.65 -22.34 19.96
C SER A 267 -6.70 -22.16 21.06
N ALA A 268 -7.65 -21.24 20.92
CA ALA A 268 -8.75 -21.13 21.86
C ALA A 268 -9.68 -22.37 21.75
N PRO A 269 -10.30 -22.81 22.87
CA PRO A 269 -10.25 -22.21 24.20
C PRO A 269 -9.02 -22.58 25.06
N VAL A 270 -8.09 -23.42 24.56
CA VAL A 270 -6.89 -23.83 25.33
C VAL A 270 -6.04 -22.63 25.75
N LYS A 271 -5.90 -21.65 24.87
CA LYS A 271 -5.33 -20.33 25.18
C LYS A 271 -6.42 -19.27 25.02
N PRO A 272 -6.52 -18.27 25.91
CA PRO A 272 -7.50 -17.20 25.74
C PRO A 272 -7.22 -16.41 24.47
N SER A 273 -8.28 -16.16 23.71
CA SER A 273 -8.23 -15.35 22.50
C SER A 273 -7.80 -13.92 22.82
N PRO A 274 -6.92 -13.29 22.02
CA PRO A 274 -6.58 -11.89 22.20
C PRO A 274 -7.82 -11.00 22.11
N PHE A 275 -7.69 -9.77 22.63
CA PHE A 275 -8.66 -8.72 22.35
C PHE A 275 -8.72 -8.42 20.85
N VAL A 276 -9.86 -7.94 20.40
CA VAL A 276 -10.08 -7.57 19.00
C VAL A 276 -10.51 -6.12 18.89
N PHE A 277 -10.04 -5.47 17.83
CA PHE A 277 -10.35 -4.10 17.52
C PHE A 277 -11.80 -3.94 17.09
N VAL A 278 -12.50 -2.95 17.67
CA VAL A 278 -13.88 -2.59 17.30
C VAL A 278 -13.88 -1.24 16.59
N PRO A 279 -14.30 -1.16 15.32
CA PRO A 279 -14.30 0.10 14.60
C PRO A 279 -15.27 1.12 15.21
N GLY A 280 -14.77 2.31 15.52
CA GLY A 280 -15.59 3.42 16.03
C GLY A 280 -15.67 3.50 17.55
N GLU A 281 -15.11 2.51 18.25
CA GLU A 281 -14.93 2.50 19.69
C GLU A 281 -13.43 2.60 19.98
N ASP A 282 -13.05 3.35 21.01
CA ASP A 282 -11.67 3.34 21.53
C ASP A 282 -11.43 2.12 22.45
N GLU A 283 -12.45 1.27 22.59
CA GLU A 283 -12.45 0.07 23.43
C GLU A 283 -12.19 -1.19 22.61
N GLN A 284 -11.51 -2.14 23.23
CA GLN A 284 -11.29 -3.47 22.67
C GLN A 284 -12.28 -4.46 23.28
N LYS A 285 -12.85 -5.35 22.46
CA LYS A 285 -13.71 -6.43 22.96
C LYS A 285 -12.90 -7.73 23.08
N PRO A 286 -13.22 -8.63 24.02
CA PRO A 286 -12.63 -9.98 24.03
C PRO A 286 -12.85 -10.69 22.68
N GLY A 287 -11.86 -11.44 22.21
CA GLY A 287 -12.02 -12.32 21.05
C GLY A 287 -13.00 -13.46 21.31
N ARG A 288 -13.34 -14.22 20.27
CA ARG A 288 -14.23 -15.39 20.36
C ARG A 288 -13.74 -16.39 21.42
N THR A 289 -14.63 -16.79 22.32
CA THR A 289 -14.33 -17.76 23.40
C THR A 289 -13.96 -19.13 22.87
N ASP A 290 -14.64 -19.56 21.80
CA ASP A 290 -14.47 -20.87 21.19
C ASP A 290 -13.35 -20.87 20.13
N GLY A 291 -12.66 -19.73 19.96
CA GLY A 291 -11.57 -19.56 19.00
C GLY A 291 -12.00 -19.26 17.57
N TYR A 292 -11.03 -19.42 16.67
CA TYR A 292 -11.16 -19.17 15.24
C TYR A 292 -10.59 -20.35 14.44
N ASP A 293 -11.15 -20.60 13.26
CA ASP A 293 -10.76 -21.69 12.36
C ASP A 293 -9.84 -21.19 11.23
N PHE A 294 -9.72 -19.87 11.07
CA PHE A 294 -8.93 -19.25 10.02
C PHE A 294 -8.19 -18.02 10.55
N GLY A 295 -6.86 -18.00 10.39
CA GLY A 295 -6.01 -16.89 10.82
C GLY A 295 -5.28 -16.28 9.64
N PHE A 296 -5.48 -14.98 9.39
CA PHE A 296 -4.75 -14.22 8.37
C PHE A 296 -3.66 -13.33 9.00
N LEU A 297 -2.40 -13.67 8.75
CA LEU A 297 -1.24 -12.95 9.27
C LEU A 297 -0.61 -12.07 8.19
N HIS A 298 -0.87 -10.77 8.20
CA HIS A 298 -0.35 -9.85 7.18
C HIS A 298 1.01 -9.28 7.56
N ILE A 299 2.03 -9.37 6.70
CA ILE A 299 3.37 -8.78 6.92
C ILE A 299 3.63 -7.68 5.87
N LYS A 300 3.86 -6.43 6.32
CA LYS A 300 3.94 -5.25 5.42
C LYS A 300 5.35 -4.73 5.17
N ALA A 301 6.22 -4.72 6.17
CA ALA A 301 7.50 -4.00 6.13
C ALA A 301 8.41 -4.44 4.97
N ILE A 302 8.31 -5.70 4.52
CA ILE A 302 9.08 -6.23 3.39
C ILE A 302 8.76 -5.55 2.04
N ASP A 303 7.53 -5.08 1.89
CA ASP A 303 7.10 -4.35 0.70
C ASP A 303 7.70 -2.93 0.68
N ASP A 304 7.82 -2.29 1.85
CA ASP A 304 8.50 -0.98 1.95
C ASP A 304 9.99 -1.11 1.54
N ALA A 305 10.67 -2.21 1.88
CA ALA A 305 12.05 -2.45 1.44
C ALA A 305 12.16 -2.61 -0.08
N GLY A 306 11.11 -3.14 -0.72
CA GLY A 306 10.96 -3.17 -2.17
C GLY A 306 10.89 -1.76 -2.75
N HIS A 307 9.99 -0.92 -2.23
CA HIS A 307 9.82 0.47 -2.65
C HIS A 307 11.06 1.34 -2.43
N ASP A 308 11.76 1.13 -1.31
CA ASP A 308 12.97 1.85 -0.94
C ASP A 308 14.20 1.40 -1.75
N LYS A 309 14.06 0.35 -2.60
CA LYS A 309 15.15 -0.29 -3.35
C LYS A 309 16.28 -0.81 -2.46
N ALA A 310 15.97 -1.13 -1.21
CA ALA A 310 16.93 -1.58 -0.21
C ALA A 310 17.09 -3.10 -0.29
N SER A 311 17.89 -3.57 -1.26
CA SER A 311 18.08 -4.99 -1.59
C SER A 311 18.52 -5.83 -0.38
N ILE A 312 19.56 -5.38 0.34
CA ILE A 312 20.08 -6.07 1.53
C ILE A 312 19.04 -6.09 2.64
N LEU A 313 18.36 -4.97 2.87
CA LEU A 313 17.31 -4.90 3.87
C LEU A 313 16.19 -5.89 3.54
N LYS A 314 15.81 -5.99 2.26
CA LYS A 314 14.78 -6.91 1.79
C LYS A 314 15.18 -8.38 2.04
N VAL A 315 16.41 -8.76 1.70
CA VAL A 315 16.93 -10.12 1.96
C VAL A 315 16.95 -10.42 3.46
N ARG A 316 17.58 -9.57 4.27
CA ARG A 316 17.64 -9.77 5.73
C ARG A 316 16.24 -9.80 6.35
N ALA A 317 15.31 -9.00 5.85
CA ALA A 317 13.93 -9.01 6.33
C ALA A 317 13.21 -10.33 5.97
N LEU A 318 13.47 -10.94 4.81
CA LEU A 318 12.96 -12.27 4.47
C LEU A 318 13.50 -13.35 5.40
N GLU A 319 14.79 -13.31 5.77
CA GLU A 319 15.39 -14.24 6.74
C GLU A 319 14.72 -14.11 8.12
N VAL A 320 14.41 -12.89 8.56
CA VAL A 320 13.72 -12.64 9.82
C VAL A 320 12.24 -13.04 9.76
N ILE A 321 11.62 -12.96 8.58
CA ILE A 321 10.26 -13.48 8.34
C ILE A 321 10.26 -15.02 8.40
N ASP A 322 11.26 -15.69 7.83
CA ASP A 322 11.42 -17.15 7.91
C ASP A 322 11.48 -17.61 9.39
N LEU A 323 12.25 -16.91 10.21
CA LEU A 323 12.29 -17.16 11.66
C LEU A 323 10.91 -16.96 12.32
N ALA A 324 10.15 -15.94 11.92
CA ALA A 324 8.80 -15.69 12.45
C ALA A 324 7.79 -16.77 12.03
N ILE A 325 7.92 -17.31 10.81
CA ILE A 325 7.13 -18.46 10.34
C ILE A 325 7.48 -19.69 11.19
N GLY A 326 8.77 -19.92 11.48
CA GLY A 326 9.21 -20.96 12.41
C GLY A 326 8.61 -20.80 13.81
N GLN A 327 8.56 -19.57 14.35
CA GLN A 327 7.92 -19.29 15.64
C GLN A 327 6.44 -19.64 15.62
N LEU A 328 5.72 -19.26 14.56
CA LEU A 328 4.30 -19.60 14.40
C LEU A 328 4.12 -21.12 14.35
N ALA A 329 4.90 -21.81 13.52
CA ALA A 329 4.85 -23.27 13.38
C ALA A 329 5.10 -23.97 14.73
N ARG A 330 6.10 -23.51 15.50
CA ARG A 330 6.37 -24.02 16.85
C ARG A 330 5.16 -23.84 17.78
N LEU A 331 4.58 -22.63 17.85
CA LEU A 331 3.46 -22.33 18.74
C LEU A 331 2.20 -23.14 18.41
N LEU A 332 1.94 -23.35 17.12
CA LEU A 332 0.85 -24.19 16.63
C LEU A 332 1.13 -25.67 16.94
N TRP A 333 2.34 -26.16 16.66
CA TRP A 333 2.74 -27.53 16.95
C TRP A 333 2.62 -27.90 18.43
N GLU A 334 3.10 -27.05 19.33
CA GLU A 334 2.97 -27.25 20.79
C GLU A 334 1.50 -27.42 21.21
N THR A 335 0.57 -26.77 20.50
CA THR A 335 -0.87 -26.89 20.78
C THR A 335 -1.48 -28.12 20.11
N GLU A 336 -1.11 -28.44 18.87
CA GLU A 336 -1.53 -29.64 18.14
C GLU A 336 -1.14 -30.93 18.88
N LYS A 337 0.04 -30.97 19.53
CA LYS A 337 0.45 -32.11 20.38
C LYS A 337 -0.50 -32.39 21.56
N SER A 338 -1.33 -31.44 21.97
CA SER A 338 -2.36 -31.68 22.99
C SER A 338 -3.52 -32.55 22.48
N GLY A 339 -3.58 -32.83 21.17
CA GLY A 339 -4.54 -33.74 20.53
C GLY A 339 -5.86 -33.09 20.11
N ASN A 340 -6.02 -31.77 20.30
CA ASN A 340 -7.29 -31.07 20.09
C ASN A 340 -7.37 -30.30 18.76
N PHE A 341 -6.25 -30.10 18.08
CA PHE A 341 -6.17 -29.23 16.90
C PHE A 341 -5.35 -29.88 15.80
N GLN A 342 -5.62 -29.47 14.57
CA GLN A 342 -4.83 -29.82 13.39
C GLN A 342 -4.63 -28.54 12.59
N TYR A 343 -3.37 -28.15 12.38
CA TYR A 343 -3.07 -26.89 11.72
C TYR A 343 -2.55 -27.08 10.30
N TYR A 344 -2.86 -26.07 9.47
CA TYR A 344 -2.41 -25.96 8.10
C TYR A 344 -1.78 -24.58 7.91
N LEU A 345 -0.58 -24.55 7.34
CA LEU A 345 0.18 -23.33 7.12
C LEU A 345 0.17 -23.00 5.63
N CYS A 346 -0.20 -21.76 5.31
CA CYS A 346 -0.21 -21.22 3.96
C CYS A 346 0.69 -19.98 3.92
N VAL A 347 1.61 -19.92 2.96
CA VAL A 347 2.54 -18.80 2.79
C VAL A 347 2.51 -18.32 1.33
N THR A 348 2.32 -17.02 1.14
CA THR A 348 2.30 -16.37 -0.18
C THR A 348 2.44 -14.85 -0.05
N GLY A 349 2.64 -14.16 -1.17
CA GLY A 349 2.51 -12.70 -1.27
C GLY A 349 1.16 -12.30 -1.87
N ASP A 350 0.76 -11.05 -1.69
CA ASP A 350 -0.39 -10.47 -2.39
C ASP A 350 0.00 -9.87 -3.75
N HIS A 351 1.23 -9.38 -3.88
CA HIS A 351 1.84 -8.94 -5.14
C HIS A 351 3.38 -8.96 -5.09
N SER A 352 4.00 -8.69 -6.24
CA SER A 352 5.44 -8.51 -6.37
C SER A 352 5.81 -7.03 -6.23
N THR A 353 6.94 -6.74 -5.57
CA THR A 353 7.52 -5.39 -5.46
C THR A 353 9.04 -5.45 -5.66
N PRO A 354 9.53 -5.60 -6.90
CA PRO A 354 10.95 -5.79 -7.19
C PRO A 354 11.76 -4.54 -6.86
N VAL A 355 12.92 -4.74 -6.22
CA VAL A 355 13.82 -3.65 -5.80
C VAL A 355 14.36 -2.84 -6.98
N GLU A 356 14.49 -3.47 -8.16
CA GLU A 356 14.92 -2.80 -9.39
C GLU A 356 13.97 -1.66 -9.76
N TYR A 357 12.66 -1.93 -9.72
CA TYR A 357 11.63 -0.96 -10.06
C TYR A 357 11.36 0.01 -8.89
N GLY A 358 11.29 -0.49 -7.66
CA GLY A 358 10.86 0.27 -6.49
C GLY A 358 9.35 0.53 -6.45
N ASP A 359 8.57 -0.29 -7.16
CA ASP A 359 7.12 -0.20 -7.22
C ASP A 359 6.52 -1.60 -7.43
N HIS A 360 5.20 -1.70 -7.25
CA HIS A 360 4.48 -2.94 -7.47
C HIS A 360 4.58 -3.37 -8.93
N SER A 361 4.60 -4.68 -9.15
CA SER A 361 4.72 -5.27 -10.47
C SER A 361 3.76 -6.46 -10.63
N PHE A 362 3.73 -7.05 -11.83
CA PHE A 362 2.73 -8.07 -12.21
C PHE A 362 3.28 -9.49 -12.22
N GLU A 363 4.55 -9.68 -11.85
CA GLU A 363 5.18 -10.99 -11.73
C GLU A 363 4.42 -11.85 -10.70
N PRO A 364 4.25 -13.15 -10.98
CA PRO A 364 3.54 -14.05 -10.08
C PRO A 364 4.31 -14.22 -8.77
N VAL A 365 3.56 -14.44 -7.70
CA VAL A 365 4.08 -14.66 -6.34
C VAL A 365 4.11 -16.15 -6.00
N PRO A 366 5.08 -16.63 -5.20
CA PRO A 366 5.14 -18.03 -4.78
C PRO A 366 4.00 -18.36 -3.81
N PHE A 367 3.55 -19.61 -3.83
CA PHE A 367 2.50 -20.12 -2.95
C PHE A 367 2.90 -21.49 -2.40
N ALA A 368 2.79 -21.67 -1.09
CA ALA A 368 3.03 -22.94 -0.41
C ALA A 368 1.92 -23.21 0.62
N LEU A 369 1.53 -24.48 0.72
CA LEU A 369 0.52 -24.97 1.66
C LEU A 369 0.98 -26.32 2.21
N CYS A 370 0.99 -26.48 3.53
CA CYS A 370 1.32 -27.74 4.19
C CYS A 370 0.49 -27.97 5.43
N GLN A 371 0.38 -29.23 5.85
CA GLN A 371 -0.09 -29.56 7.20
C GLN A 371 1.08 -29.36 8.18
N SER A 372 0.79 -28.87 9.39
CA SER A 372 1.80 -28.63 10.42
C SER A 372 2.61 -29.89 10.76
N ASN A 373 1.96 -31.05 10.87
CA ASN A 373 2.65 -32.32 11.09
C ASN A 373 3.63 -32.68 9.95
N ASP A 374 3.27 -32.42 8.69
CA ASP A 374 4.15 -32.64 7.54
C ASP A 374 5.38 -31.72 7.64
N PHE A 375 5.19 -30.43 7.97
CA PHE A 375 6.28 -29.49 8.20
C PHE A 375 7.23 -29.93 9.32
N VAL A 376 6.68 -30.35 10.46
CA VAL A 376 7.47 -30.82 11.61
C VAL A 376 8.23 -32.10 11.28
N SER A 377 7.66 -32.99 10.48
CA SER A 377 8.35 -34.21 10.03
C SER A 377 9.57 -33.92 9.16
N ILE A 378 9.52 -32.84 8.36
CA ILE A 378 10.60 -32.42 7.46
C ILE A 378 11.69 -31.66 8.23
N VAL A 379 11.29 -30.71 9.08
CA VAL A 379 12.23 -29.87 9.84
C VAL A 379 12.83 -30.63 11.03
N GLU A 380 12.20 -31.73 11.44
CA GLU A 380 12.40 -32.46 12.70
C GLU A 380 11.86 -31.71 13.91
N GLU A 381 11.13 -32.42 14.77
CA GLU A 381 10.51 -31.86 15.96
C GLU A 381 11.51 -31.14 16.88
N ALA A 382 12.71 -31.71 17.08
CA ALA A 382 13.72 -31.11 17.93
C ALA A 382 14.15 -29.72 17.42
N ASN A 383 14.19 -29.51 16.10
CA ASN A 383 14.56 -28.23 15.51
C ASN A 383 13.42 -27.22 15.60
N VAL A 384 12.17 -27.65 15.39
CA VAL A 384 10.98 -26.81 15.59
C VAL A 384 10.90 -26.32 17.04
N LEU A 385 11.13 -27.21 18.01
CA LEU A 385 11.13 -26.86 19.44
C LEU A 385 12.33 -25.99 19.86
N ARG A 386 13.40 -25.96 19.07
CA ARG A 386 14.55 -25.08 19.28
C ARG A 386 14.35 -23.67 18.73
N THR A 387 13.35 -23.44 17.87
CA THR A 387 13.07 -22.11 17.34
C THR A 387 12.80 -21.13 18.49
N PRO A 388 13.59 -20.06 18.67
CA PRO A 388 13.46 -19.16 19.81
C PRO A 388 12.10 -18.46 19.78
N LEU A 389 11.44 -18.33 20.94
CA LEU A 389 10.19 -17.56 21.08
C LEU A 389 10.42 -16.12 21.57
N GLU A 390 11.68 -15.73 21.72
CA GLU A 390 12.08 -14.39 22.12
C GLU A 390 11.72 -13.38 21.02
N ILE A 391 11.43 -12.16 21.45
CA ILE A 391 11.15 -11.05 20.53
C ILE A 391 12.46 -10.68 19.83
N PHE A 392 12.42 -10.61 18.51
CA PHE A 392 13.48 -10.05 17.69
C PHE A 392 12.99 -8.84 16.89
N PRO A 393 13.82 -7.80 16.70
CA PRO A 393 13.50 -6.70 15.81
C PRO A 393 13.69 -7.11 14.35
N LEU A 394 13.04 -6.39 13.43
CA LEU A 394 13.47 -6.40 12.03
C LEU A 394 14.90 -5.84 11.92
N PRO A 395 15.66 -6.27 10.90
CA PRO A 395 17.03 -5.81 10.72
C PRO A 395 17.05 -4.32 10.39
N SER A 396 18.13 -3.64 10.80
CA SER A 396 18.48 -2.32 10.28
C SER A 396 19.69 -2.46 9.36
N VAL A 397 19.73 -1.63 8.31
CA VAL A 397 20.88 -1.52 7.41
C VAL A 397 21.49 -0.13 7.62
N LYS A 398 22.82 -0.05 7.72
CA LYS A 398 23.51 1.24 7.85
C LYS A 398 23.48 1.97 6.50
N ALA A 399 23.35 3.29 6.54
CA ALA A 399 23.39 4.10 5.32
C ALA A 399 24.70 3.83 4.54
N GLY A 400 24.56 3.41 3.28
CA GLY A 400 25.69 3.10 2.38
C GLY A 400 26.04 1.61 2.25
N GLU A 401 25.37 0.71 2.98
CA GLU A 401 25.54 -0.74 2.78
C GLU A 401 24.70 -1.28 1.60
N ASP A 402 23.79 -0.52 0.97
CA ASP A 402 22.78 -1.01 0.01
C ASP A 402 23.28 -1.66 -1.31
N PHE A 403 24.60 -1.70 -1.56
CA PHE A 403 25.17 -2.34 -2.74
C PHE A 403 25.95 -3.59 -2.34
N MET A 404 25.30 -4.75 -2.49
CA MET A 404 26.05 -6.00 -2.64
C MET A 404 26.65 -6.03 -4.04
N GLU A 405 27.96 -6.27 -4.15
CA GLU A 405 28.58 -6.61 -5.43
C GLU A 405 28.01 -7.95 -5.92
N MET A 406 27.86 -8.15 -7.24
CA MET A 406 27.28 -9.38 -7.81
C MET A 406 27.93 -10.67 -7.27
N GLU A 407 29.20 -10.61 -6.89
CA GLU A 407 29.97 -11.72 -6.32
C GLU A 407 29.41 -12.20 -4.95
N GLU A 408 28.85 -11.32 -4.11
CA GLU A 408 28.25 -11.73 -2.83
C GLU A 408 26.87 -12.40 -3.03
N ILE A 409 26.15 -12.05 -4.09
CA ILE A 409 24.86 -12.66 -4.46
C ILE A 409 25.10 -14.10 -4.98
N GLU A 410 26.09 -14.29 -5.84
CA GLU A 410 26.48 -15.63 -6.35
C GLU A 410 26.96 -16.56 -5.21
N MET A 411 27.61 -16.02 -4.18
CA MET A 411 28.01 -16.79 -3.01
C MET A 411 26.84 -17.25 -2.12
N LEU A 412 25.72 -16.53 -2.11
CA LEU A 412 24.51 -16.93 -1.39
C LEU A 412 23.74 -18.02 -2.16
N ASP A 413 23.71 -17.93 -3.49
CA ASP A 413 23.04 -18.90 -4.36
C ASP A 413 23.69 -20.31 -4.25
N ASN A 414 25.01 -20.36 -4.11
CA ASN A 414 25.78 -21.60 -3.91
C ASN A 414 25.55 -22.31 -2.56
N ARG A 415 24.80 -21.72 -1.60
CA ARG A 415 24.43 -22.42 -0.34
C ARG A 415 23.22 -23.33 -0.48
N SER A 416 22.56 -23.33 -1.63
CA SER A 416 21.37 -24.15 -1.93
C SER A 416 21.72 -25.59 -2.38
N GLU A 417 22.97 -25.86 -2.76
CA GLU A 417 23.41 -27.20 -3.19
C GLU A 417 23.49 -28.17 -1.99
N GLY A 418 22.46 -28.99 -1.81
CA GLY A 418 22.50 -30.11 -0.86
C GLY A 418 21.19 -30.48 -0.15
N ARG A 419 20.06 -29.79 -0.41
CA ARG A 419 18.77 -30.17 0.18
C ARG A 419 18.16 -31.36 -0.58
N GLN A 420 17.94 -32.48 0.12
CA GLN A 420 17.30 -33.67 -0.44
C GLN A 420 15.81 -33.42 -0.71
N ASP A 421 15.32 -33.90 -1.86
CA ASP A 421 13.90 -33.98 -2.19
C ASP A 421 13.17 -34.83 -1.14
N PHE A 422 12.24 -34.22 -0.41
CA PHE A 422 11.40 -34.95 0.53
C PHE A 422 10.14 -35.45 -0.17
N SER A 423 9.87 -36.75 -0.04
CA SER A 423 8.61 -37.41 -0.46
C SER A 423 8.24 -37.33 -1.96
N GLY A 424 9.23 -37.16 -2.85
CA GLY A 424 8.98 -37.17 -4.30
C GLY A 424 8.35 -35.89 -4.86
N TYR A 425 8.31 -34.81 -4.07
CA TYR A 425 8.02 -33.48 -4.58
C TYR A 425 9.27 -32.86 -5.22
N LEU A 426 9.10 -32.24 -6.39
CA LEU A 426 10.17 -31.64 -7.20
C LEU A 426 10.71 -30.29 -6.64
N VAL A 427 10.22 -29.84 -5.48
CA VAL A 427 10.43 -28.49 -4.96
C VAL A 427 10.83 -28.54 -3.49
N SER A 428 12.00 -27.97 -3.16
CA SER A 428 12.61 -27.99 -1.82
C SER A 428 12.83 -26.61 -1.20
N GLU A 429 12.44 -25.55 -1.89
CA GLU A 429 12.63 -24.16 -1.45
C GLU A 429 11.42 -23.28 -1.78
N PHE A 430 11.27 -22.19 -1.03
CA PHE A 430 10.23 -21.19 -1.24
C PHE A 430 10.83 -19.97 -1.94
N SER A 431 10.89 -20.03 -3.28
CA SER A 431 11.32 -18.95 -4.16
C SER A 431 10.37 -18.84 -5.35
N GLU A 432 10.37 -17.71 -6.05
CA GLU A 432 9.59 -17.50 -7.27
C GLU A 432 9.91 -18.59 -8.33
N ILE A 433 11.18 -18.97 -8.44
CA ILE A 433 11.66 -19.94 -9.43
C ILE A 433 11.27 -21.37 -9.03
N ALA A 434 11.47 -21.75 -7.78
CA ALA A 434 11.18 -23.11 -7.35
C ALA A 434 9.68 -23.38 -7.22
N ALA A 435 8.90 -22.44 -6.69
CA ALA A 435 7.44 -22.57 -6.61
C ALA A 435 6.80 -22.75 -8.00
N ALA A 436 7.39 -22.15 -9.04
CA ALA A 436 6.93 -22.33 -10.43
C ALA A 436 7.09 -23.76 -10.97
N ARG A 437 7.93 -24.59 -10.34
CA ARG A 437 8.11 -26.02 -10.66
C ARG A 437 7.18 -26.92 -9.82
N GLY A 438 6.38 -26.33 -8.93
CA GLY A 438 5.47 -27.04 -8.03
C GLY A 438 4.26 -27.64 -8.73
N CYS A 439 3.63 -28.61 -8.08
CA CYS A 439 2.51 -29.38 -8.64
C CYS A 439 1.20 -28.57 -8.79
N LEU A 440 1.07 -27.44 -8.10
CA LEU A 440 -0.12 -26.58 -8.18
C LEU A 440 -0.21 -25.79 -9.49
N GLY A 441 0.89 -25.68 -10.23
CA GLY A 441 0.95 -24.85 -11.44
C GLY A 441 0.67 -23.38 -11.14
N ARG A 442 0.09 -22.68 -12.12
CA ARG A 442 -0.30 -21.27 -11.99
C ARG A 442 -1.81 -21.16 -11.81
N PHE A 443 -2.23 -20.41 -10.81
CA PHE A 443 -3.64 -20.11 -10.57
C PHE A 443 -3.79 -18.65 -10.09
N PRO A 444 -4.92 -17.98 -10.38
CA PRO A 444 -5.20 -16.64 -9.88
C PRO A 444 -5.56 -16.67 -8.38
N GLY A 445 -5.32 -15.56 -7.68
CA GLY A 445 -5.64 -15.45 -6.24
C GLY A 445 -7.10 -15.74 -5.88
N SER A 446 -8.04 -15.56 -6.82
CA SER A 446 -9.45 -15.92 -6.65
C SER A 446 -9.69 -17.42 -6.44
N GLU A 447 -8.77 -18.28 -6.87
CA GLU A 447 -8.85 -19.74 -6.70
C GLU A 447 -8.23 -20.24 -5.40
N MET A 448 -7.49 -19.38 -4.67
CA MET A 448 -6.72 -19.76 -3.49
C MET A 448 -7.54 -20.49 -2.42
N MET A 449 -8.72 -19.96 -2.05
CA MET A 449 -9.58 -20.63 -1.06
C MET A 449 -10.18 -21.94 -1.59
N GLY A 450 -10.31 -22.10 -2.91
CA GLY A 450 -10.69 -23.37 -3.52
C GLY A 450 -9.59 -24.41 -3.32
N VAL A 451 -8.33 -24.05 -3.66
CA VAL A 451 -7.15 -24.90 -3.45
C VAL A 451 -7.00 -25.29 -1.98
N ILE A 452 -7.11 -24.34 -1.05
CA ILE A 452 -7.02 -24.60 0.40
C ILE A 452 -8.11 -25.59 0.83
N LYS A 453 -9.38 -25.37 0.46
CA LYS A 453 -10.48 -26.27 0.86
C LYS A 453 -10.33 -27.67 0.30
N GLU A 454 -9.90 -27.82 -0.95
CA GLU A 454 -9.65 -29.14 -1.53
C GLU A 454 -8.48 -29.84 -0.84
N PHE A 455 -7.40 -29.13 -0.49
CA PHE A 455 -6.30 -29.67 0.29
C PHE A 455 -6.74 -30.15 1.68
N LEU A 456 -7.57 -29.36 2.37
CA LEU A 456 -8.14 -29.75 3.67
C LEU A 456 -8.99 -31.02 3.57
N LYS A 457 -9.83 -31.14 2.55
CA LYS A 457 -10.64 -32.35 2.31
C LYS A 457 -9.77 -33.58 2.06
N LEU A 458 -8.74 -33.45 1.22
CA LEU A 458 -7.82 -34.56 0.88
C LEU A 458 -7.02 -35.07 2.09
N LYS A 459 -6.78 -34.22 3.09
CA LYS A 459 -6.03 -34.58 4.29
C LYS A 459 -6.91 -35.08 5.44
N ASN A 460 -8.22 -34.76 5.41
CA ASN A 460 -9.17 -35.12 6.47
C ASN A 460 -10.12 -36.26 6.08
N GLY A 461 -10.23 -36.59 4.79
CA GLY A 461 -10.92 -37.77 4.29
C GLY A 461 -9.95 -38.92 4.11
#